data_AF-A0AA37UJ74-F1
#
_entry.id   AF-A0AA37UJ74-F1
#
_cell.length_a   1.000
_cell.length_b   1.000
_cell.length_c   1.000
_cell.angle_alpha   90.00
_cell.angle_beta   90.00
_cell.angle_gamma   90.00
#
_symmetry.space_group_name_H-M   'P 1'
#
loop_
_entity.id
_entity.type
_entity.pdbx_description
1 polymer ?
#
loop_
_entity_poly.entity_id
_entity_poly.type
_entity_poly.pdbx_seq_one_letter_code
_entity_poly.pdbx_strand_id
1 'polypeptide(L)'
;MRMGERVGCGKFFEGNAEEMHTALNKTLASLPDDTVVFPGHEYTKSNVKFAASVLQNEAIQKLQAFAENNKETQGKFTIGDEKKHNVFMRVEVSLRPLAAREHARLMRAQDPEIQKVTGANEPVAVMAKLREMKNNFK
;
A
#
# COMPACT_ATOMS: atom_id res chain seq x y z
N MET A 1 -1.96 -14.76 5.62
CA MET A 1 -2.85 -13.77 6.27
C MET A 1 -3.91 -13.30 5.27
N ARG A 2 -5.16 -13.05 5.71
CA ARG A 2 -6.22 -12.52 4.83
C ARG A 2 -6.14 -10.99 4.79
N MET A 3 -5.93 -10.43 3.61
CA MET A 3 -5.99 -8.99 3.35
C MET A 3 -7.26 -8.71 2.54
N GLY A 4 -7.95 -7.60 2.79
CA GLY A 4 -9.21 -7.29 2.08
C GLY A 4 -9.03 -7.16 0.56
N GLU A 5 -8.02 -6.40 0.13
CA GLU A 5 -7.71 -6.13 -1.28
C GLU A 5 -6.19 -5.98 -1.47
N ARG A 6 -5.65 -6.43 -2.61
CA ARG A 6 -4.23 -6.27 -2.98
C ARG A 6 -3.96 -4.94 -3.68
N VAL A 7 -2.77 -4.34 -3.50
CA VAL A 7 -2.36 -3.03 -4.11
C VAL A 7 -3.34 -1.92 -3.78
N GLY A 8 -4.06 -2.10 -2.68
CA GLY A 8 -5.22 -1.32 -2.36
C GLY A 8 -5.48 -1.40 -0.88
N CYS A 9 -6.49 -0.66 -0.50
CA CYS A 9 -7.11 -0.71 0.79
C CYS A 9 -8.58 -1.04 0.52
N GLY A 10 -9.16 -1.98 1.26
CA GLY A 10 -10.60 -2.25 1.22
C GLY A 10 -11.41 -0.97 1.38
N LYS A 11 -12.60 -0.89 0.79
CA LYS A 11 -13.49 0.26 1.00
C LYS A 11 -13.78 0.44 2.49
N PHE A 12 -13.77 1.69 2.96
CA PHE A 12 -14.23 2.04 4.30
C PHE A 12 -15.73 1.71 4.37
N PHE A 13 -16.05 0.45 4.67
CA PHE A 13 -17.44 0.07 4.94
C PHE A 13 -17.79 0.43 6.38
N GLU A 14 -16.85 0.25 7.33
CA GLU A 14 -17.04 0.55 8.75
C GLU A 14 -15.69 0.96 9.40
N GLY A 15 -15.10 2.10 9.01
CA GLY A 15 -13.88 2.60 9.67
C GLY A 15 -13.31 3.91 9.14
N ASN A 16 -12.52 4.60 9.96
CA ASN A 16 -11.91 5.91 9.66
C ASN A 16 -10.51 5.77 9.04
N ALA A 17 -10.00 6.85 8.41
CA ALA A 17 -8.67 6.86 7.80
C ALA A 17 -7.54 6.50 8.79
N GLU A 18 -7.70 6.86 10.07
CA GLU A 18 -6.75 6.53 11.13
C GLU A 18 -6.71 5.03 11.46
N GLU A 19 -7.87 4.37 11.52
CA GLU A 19 -7.97 2.94 11.81
C GLU A 19 -7.32 2.13 10.70
N MET A 20 -7.54 2.54 9.46
CA MET A 20 -6.95 1.87 8.30
C MET A 20 -5.47 2.14 8.17
N HIS A 21 -5.02 3.36 8.50
CA HIS A 21 -3.61 3.66 8.62
C HIS A 21 -2.95 2.73 9.65
N THR A 22 -3.57 2.55 10.81
CA THR A 22 -3.12 1.62 11.84
C THR A 22 -3.12 0.17 11.34
N ALA A 23 -4.19 -0.28 10.68
CA ALA A 23 -4.28 -1.64 10.16
C ALA A 23 -3.20 -1.95 9.10
N LEU A 24 -2.97 -1.04 8.14
CA LEU A 24 -2.01 -1.25 7.06
C LEU A 24 -0.56 -0.99 7.50
N ASN A 25 -0.29 0.15 8.13
CA ASN A 25 1.08 0.62 8.41
C ASN A 25 1.61 0.21 9.78
N LYS A 26 0.76 -0.12 10.76
CA LYS A 26 1.20 -0.64 12.06
C LYS A 26 1.05 -2.15 12.16
N THR A 27 -0.11 -2.70 11.78
CA THR A 27 -0.38 -4.14 11.95
C THR A 27 0.16 -4.96 10.79
N LEU A 28 -0.21 -4.64 9.54
CA LEU A 28 0.23 -5.42 8.39
C LEU A 28 1.70 -5.18 8.04
N ALA A 29 2.18 -3.93 8.12
CA ALA A 29 3.56 -3.63 7.81
C ALA A 29 4.57 -4.12 8.87
N SER A 30 4.13 -4.42 10.10
CA SER A 30 5.01 -5.02 11.13
C SER A 30 5.29 -6.50 10.89
N LEU A 31 4.57 -7.14 9.96
CA LEU A 31 4.78 -8.54 9.64
C LEU A 31 6.09 -8.78 8.88
N PRO A 32 6.63 -10.02 8.98
CA PRO A 32 7.78 -10.45 8.20
C PRO A 32 7.55 -10.25 6.70
N ASP A 33 8.59 -9.84 6.00
CA ASP A 33 8.50 -9.51 4.57
C ASP A 33 8.19 -10.74 3.71
N ASP A 34 8.46 -11.95 4.18
CA ASP A 34 8.13 -13.23 3.52
C ASP A 34 6.66 -13.66 3.68
N THR A 35 5.86 -12.92 4.47
CA THR A 35 4.47 -13.26 4.73
C THR A 35 3.64 -13.20 3.44
N VAL A 36 3.09 -14.33 3.01
CA VAL A 36 2.27 -14.42 1.81
C VAL A 36 0.90 -13.76 2.01
N VAL A 37 0.53 -12.90 1.05
CA VAL A 37 -0.72 -12.13 1.04
C VAL A 37 -1.76 -12.83 0.19
N PHE A 38 -2.88 -13.17 0.84
CA PHE A 38 -4.06 -13.73 0.19
C PHE A 38 -5.18 -12.68 0.20
N PRO A 39 -5.42 -11.97 -0.91
CA PRO A 39 -6.50 -11.00 -1.00
C PRO A 39 -7.86 -11.71 -1.05
N GLY A 40 -8.86 -11.16 -0.34
CA GLY A 40 -10.22 -11.69 -0.33
C GLY A 40 -10.98 -11.49 -1.65
N HIS A 41 -10.57 -10.52 -2.46
CA HIS A 41 -11.16 -10.20 -3.77
C HIS A 41 -10.08 -9.97 -4.82
N GLU A 42 -10.32 -10.42 -6.06
CA GLU A 42 -9.42 -10.24 -7.20
C GLU A 42 -9.66 -8.87 -7.86
N TYR A 43 -9.30 -7.80 -7.15
CA TYR A 43 -9.31 -6.41 -7.66
C TYR A 43 -7.93 -5.89 -8.07
N THR A 44 -6.95 -6.80 -8.19
CA THR A 44 -5.54 -6.47 -8.45
C THR A 44 -5.38 -5.59 -9.69
N LYS A 45 -6.06 -5.90 -10.81
CA LYS A 45 -5.96 -5.10 -12.05
C LYS A 45 -6.37 -3.64 -11.85
N SER A 46 -7.54 -3.41 -11.26
CA SER A 46 -8.05 -2.05 -11.04
C SER A 46 -7.22 -1.29 -9.99
N ASN A 47 -6.79 -1.99 -8.94
CA ASN A 47 -5.96 -1.40 -7.89
C ASN A 47 -4.56 -1.03 -8.41
N VAL A 48 -3.98 -1.84 -9.29
CA VAL A 48 -2.70 -1.52 -9.93
C VAL A 48 -2.81 -0.32 -10.86
N LYS A 49 -3.90 -0.19 -11.63
CA LYS A 49 -4.13 1.00 -12.46
C LYS A 49 -4.19 2.28 -11.63
N PHE A 50 -4.85 2.23 -10.47
CA PHE A 50 -4.87 3.35 -9.55
C PHE A 50 -3.48 3.60 -8.94
N ALA A 51 -2.78 2.56 -8.49
CA ALA A 51 -1.44 2.71 -7.96
C ALA A 51 -0.48 3.34 -8.99
N ALA A 52 -0.56 2.93 -10.26
CA ALA A 52 0.24 3.46 -11.35
C ALA A 52 -0.10 4.92 -11.75
N SER A 53 -1.28 5.43 -11.39
CA SER A 53 -1.62 6.84 -11.58
C SER A 53 -1.11 7.74 -10.46
N VAL A 54 -0.86 7.16 -9.28
CA VAL A 54 -0.36 7.88 -8.08
C VAL A 54 1.17 7.79 -7.96
N LEU A 55 1.75 6.61 -8.21
CA LEU A 55 3.15 6.31 -8.03
C LEU A 55 3.65 5.46 -9.20
N GLN A 56 4.69 5.90 -9.89
CA GLN A 56 5.24 5.18 -11.04
C GLN A 56 6.63 4.63 -10.70
N ASN A 57 6.65 3.46 -10.07
CA ASN A 57 7.90 2.75 -9.79
C ASN A 57 8.00 1.41 -10.54
N GLU A 58 9.22 0.88 -10.63
CA GLU A 58 9.48 -0.40 -11.31
C GLU A 58 8.66 -1.56 -10.72
N ALA A 59 8.35 -1.53 -9.41
CA ALA A 59 7.57 -2.57 -8.76
C ALA A 59 6.11 -2.59 -9.24
N ILE A 60 5.50 -1.41 -9.38
CA ILE A 60 4.13 -1.23 -9.89
C ILE A 60 4.08 -1.60 -11.37
N GLN A 61 5.08 -1.22 -12.18
CA GLN A 61 5.14 -1.61 -13.59
C GLN A 61 5.24 -3.13 -13.77
N LYS A 62 6.12 -3.79 -12.99
CA LYS A 62 6.23 -5.26 -12.97
C LYS A 62 4.92 -5.92 -12.55
N LEU A 63 4.25 -5.37 -11.55
CA LEU A 63 2.97 -5.87 -11.07
C LEU A 63 1.84 -5.64 -12.09
N GLN A 64 1.86 -4.53 -12.82
CA GLN A 64 0.92 -4.25 -13.89
C GLN A 64 1.08 -5.26 -15.02
N ALA A 65 2.31 -5.46 -15.51
CA ALA A 65 2.59 -6.48 -16.51
C ALA A 65 2.20 -7.88 -16.02
N PHE A 66 2.45 -8.19 -14.75
CA PHE A 66 2.04 -9.46 -14.15
C PHE A 66 0.52 -9.62 -14.13
N ALA A 67 -0.21 -8.60 -13.67
CA ALA A 67 -1.66 -8.60 -13.58
C ALA A 67 -2.32 -8.66 -14.97
N GLU A 68 -1.74 -8.04 -15.99
CA GLU A 68 -2.23 -8.13 -17.37
C GLU A 68 -2.08 -9.55 -17.95
N ASN A 69 -0.94 -10.21 -17.66
CA ASN A 69 -0.63 -11.55 -18.16
C ASN A 69 -1.23 -12.70 -17.33
N ASN A 70 -1.72 -12.45 -16.12
CA ASN A 70 -2.27 -13.47 -15.23
C ASN A 70 -3.73 -13.17 -14.87
N LYS A 71 -4.61 -14.18 -14.99
CA LYS A 71 -6.00 -14.06 -14.50
C LYS A 71 -6.08 -14.13 -12.98
N GLU A 72 -5.30 -15.03 -12.39
CA GLU A 72 -5.23 -15.26 -10.94
C GLU A 72 -3.91 -14.74 -10.40
N THR A 73 -3.98 -13.83 -9.43
CA THR A 73 -2.78 -13.25 -8.83
C THR A 73 -2.60 -13.67 -7.37
N GLN A 74 -3.63 -14.27 -6.74
CA GLN A 74 -3.63 -14.69 -5.34
C GLN A 74 -2.44 -15.59 -4.95
N GLY A 75 -1.92 -15.45 -3.73
CA GLY A 75 -0.89 -16.33 -3.17
C GLY A 75 0.53 -16.21 -3.76
N LYS A 76 0.75 -15.32 -4.74
CA LYS A 76 2.05 -15.14 -5.41
C LYS A 76 2.91 -13.98 -4.89
N PHE A 77 2.39 -13.19 -3.96
CA PHE A 77 3.04 -11.96 -3.47
C PHE A 77 3.09 -11.94 -1.95
N THR A 78 4.10 -11.25 -1.44
CA THR A 78 4.37 -11.15 -0.01
C THR A 78 4.07 -9.75 0.54
N ILE A 79 4.05 -9.60 1.86
CA ILE A 79 3.98 -8.30 2.53
C ILE A 79 5.17 -7.42 2.11
N GLY A 80 6.35 -8.01 1.88
CA GLY A 80 7.52 -7.31 1.37
C GLY A 80 7.30 -6.71 -0.03
N ASP A 81 6.54 -7.40 -0.88
CA ASP A 81 6.14 -6.87 -2.18
C ASP A 81 5.09 -5.77 -2.05
N GLU A 82 4.06 -5.98 -1.23
CA GLU A 82 3.01 -4.97 -0.98
C GLU A 82 3.61 -3.65 -0.46
N LYS A 83 4.64 -3.67 0.40
CA LYS A 83 5.35 -2.43 0.83
C LYS A 83 6.00 -1.66 -0.33
N LYS A 84 6.35 -2.34 -1.43
CA LYS A 84 7.00 -1.73 -2.61
C LYS A 84 6.00 -1.12 -3.59
N HIS A 85 4.83 -1.75 -3.77
CA HIS A 85 3.87 -1.33 -4.80
C HIS A 85 2.52 -0.84 -4.28
N ASN A 86 2.18 -1.06 -3.00
CA ASN A 86 0.92 -0.57 -2.42
C ASN A 86 1.08 0.87 -1.91
N VAL A 87 0.47 1.82 -2.63
CA VAL A 87 0.49 3.25 -2.28
C VAL A 87 -0.09 3.55 -0.89
N PHE A 88 -1.01 2.74 -0.38
CA PHE A 88 -1.59 2.89 0.96
C PHE A 88 -0.66 2.42 2.09
N MET A 89 0.33 1.58 1.79
CA MET A 89 1.38 1.16 2.72
C MET A 89 2.64 2.05 2.64
N ARG A 90 2.63 3.06 1.77
CA ARG A 90 3.74 4.01 1.56
C ARG A 90 3.44 5.41 2.12
N VAL A 91 2.34 5.57 2.83
CA VAL A 91 1.97 6.82 3.53
C VAL A 91 2.87 7.12 4.72
N GLU A 92 3.47 6.07 5.30
CA GLU A 92 4.62 6.15 6.20
C GLU A 92 5.73 5.28 5.61
N VAL A 93 6.67 5.86 4.85
CA VAL A 93 7.91 5.15 4.54
C VAL A 93 8.73 5.13 5.83
N SER A 94 8.46 4.11 6.65
CA SER A 94 9.34 3.70 7.72
C SER A 94 10.62 3.20 7.07
N LEU A 95 11.59 4.09 6.91
CA LEU A 95 12.96 3.69 6.67
C LEU A 95 13.38 2.90 7.92
N ARG A 96 13.23 1.57 7.89
CA ARG A 96 13.91 0.71 8.85
C ARG A 96 15.40 0.96 8.60
N PRO A 97 16.15 1.53 9.55
CA PRO A 97 17.59 1.56 9.40
C PRO A 97 18.05 0.10 9.30
N LEU A 98 18.92 -0.20 8.35
CA LEU A 98 19.48 -1.54 8.14
C LEU A 98 20.21 -2.12 9.37
N ALA A 99 20.32 -1.37 10.46
CA ALA A 99 20.92 -1.81 11.71
C ALA A 99 19.87 -1.80 12.84
N ALA A 100 19.55 -2.99 13.32
CA ALA A 100 18.80 -3.22 14.55
C ALA A 100 19.49 -2.52 15.74
N ARG A 101 18.91 -1.42 16.23
CA ARG A 101 19.16 -0.91 17.59
C ARG A 101 17.85 -0.38 18.15
N GLU A 102 17.51 -0.85 19.34
CA GLU A 102 16.22 -0.80 20.05
C GLU A 102 15.62 0.59 20.31
N HIS A 103 16.19 1.67 19.78
CA HIS A 103 15.68 3.05 19.89
C HIS A 103 15.84 3.83 18.57
N ALA A 104 15.72 3.16 17.42
CA ALA A 104 15.70 3.84 16.13
C ALA A 104 14.39 4.63 15.99
N ARG A 105 14.46 5.94 16.27
CA ARG A 105 13.44 6.91 15.88
C ARG A 105 13.19 6.72 14.39
N LEU A 106 12.06 6.11 14.04
CA LEU A 106 11.60 5.92 12.67
C LEU A 106 11.69 7.27 11.94
N MET A 107 12.65 7.43 11.04
CA MET A 107 12.64 8.57 10.13
C MET A 107 11.47 8.33 9.18
N ARG A 108 10.40 9.09 9.40
CA ARG A 108 9.19 9.11 8.58
C ARG A 108 9.53 9.83 7.28
N ALA A 109 9.96 9.08 6.26
CA ALA A 109 9.95 9.63 4.91
C ALA A 109 8.54 9.43 4.33
N GLN A 110 8.03 10.43 3.63
CA GLN A 110 6.85 10.27 2.80
C GLN A 110 7.32 10.25 1.35
N ASP A 111 6.70 9.40 0.54
CA ASP A 111 7.06 9.29 -0.86
C ASP A 111 6.70 10.62 -1.56
N PRO A 112 7.66 11.35 -2.15
CA PRO A 112 7.42 12.69 -2.70
C PRO A 112 6.38 12.67 -3.82
N GLU A 113 6.24 11.57 -4.55
CA GLU A 113 5.19 11.40 -5.56
C GLU A 113 3.80 11.34 -4.93
N ILE A 114 3.64 10.61 -3.83
CA ILE A 114 2.36 10.51 -3.09
C ILE A 114 2.00 11.87 -2.48
N GLN A 115 2.98 12.59 -1.93
CA GLN A 115 2.76 13.96 -1.43
C GLN A 115 2.35 14.93 -2.54
N LYS A 116 2.98 14.85 -3.72
CA LYS A 116 2.64 15.71 -4.85
C LYS A 116 1.20 15.48 -5.33
N VAL A 117 0.76 14.23 -5.33
CA VAL A 117 -0.58 13.84 -5.77
C VAL A 117 -1.64 14.21 -4.72
N THR A 118 -1.35 13.98 -3.44
CA THR A 118 -2.31 14.24 -2.36
C THR A 118 -2.26 15.69 -1.84
N GLY A 119 -1.14 16.39 -1.95
CA GLY A 119 -0.94 17.71 -1.34
C GLY A 119 -1.12 17.72 0.17
N ALA A 120 -0.93 16.59 0.85
CA ALA A 120 -1.05 16.43 2.29
C ALA A 120 0.26 15.92 2.89
N ASN A 121 0.59 16.39 4.10
CA ASN A 121 1.82 16.03 4.81
C ASN A 121 1.56 15.12 6.03
N GLU A 122 0.31 14.96 6.44
CA GLU A 122 -0.06 14.08 7.55
C GLU A 122 -0.50 12.71 6.99
N PRO A 123 0.00 11.60 7.53
CA PRO A 123 -0.24 10.27 6.98
C PRO A 123 -1.72 9.88 6.95
N VAL A 124 -2.50 10.29 7.97
CA VAL A 124 -3.96 10.08 8.01
C VAL A 124 -4.66 10.90 6.91
N ALA A 125 -4.24 12.14 6.69
CA ALA A 125 -4.79 13.01 5.63
C ALA A 125 -4.42 12.51 4.22
N VAL A 126 -3.19 12.04 4.03
CA VAL A 126 -2.73 11.38 2.79
C VAL A 126 -3.60 10.15 2.52
N MET A 127 -3.85 9.33 3.54
CA MET A 127 -4.65 8.12 3.42
C MET A 127 -6.12 8.42 3.07
N ALA A 128 -6.70 9.44 3.68
CA ALA A 128 -8.04 9.92 3.37
C ALA A 128 -8.14 10.40 1.91
N LYS A 129 -7.17 11.20 1.45
CA LYS A 129 -7.13 11.68 0.06
C LYS A 129 -6.91 10.56 -0.95
N LEU A 130 -5.96 9.65 -0.72
CA LEU A 130 -5.75 8.49 -1.58
C LEU A 130 -7.02 7.64 -1.70
N ARG A 131 -7.78 7.50 -0.60
CA ARG A 131 -9.06 6.82 -0.64
C ARG A 131 -10.07 7.58 -1.49
N GLU A 132 -10.24 8.88 -1.27
CA GLU A 132 -11.18 9.70 -2.02
C GLU A 132 -10.88 9.63 -3.54
N MET A 133 -9.60 9.71 -3.91
CA MET A 133 -9.15 9.52 -5.27
C MET A 133 -9.52 8.13 -5.80
N LYS A 134 -9.24 7.05 -5.05
CA LYS A 134 -9.60 5.68 -5.44
C LYS A 134 -11.12 5.50 -5.58
N ASN A 135 -11.93 6.12 -4.72
CA ASN A 135 -13.39 6.05 -4.78
C ASN A 135 -13.95 6.72 -6.05
N ASN A 136 -13.28 7.74 -6.57
CA ASN A 136 -13.65 8.47 -7.79
C ASN A 136 -12.93 7.97 -9.05
N PHE A 137 -11.99 7.04 -8.91
CA PHE A 137 -11.20 6.49 -10.01
C PHE A 137 -12.06 5.48 -10.81
N LYS A 138 -12.30 5.78 -12.09
CA LYS A 138 -13.07 4.95 -13.02
C LYS A 138 -12.15 4.14 -13.93
#